data_AF-A0A444J277-F1
#
_entry.id   AF-A0A444J277-F1
#
_cell.length_a   1.000
_cell.length_b   1.000
_cell.length_c   1.000
_cell.angle_alpha   90.00
_cell.angle_beta   90.00
_cell.angle_gamma   90.00
#
_symmetry.space_group_name_H-M   'P 1'
#
loop_
_entity.id
_entity.type
_entity.pdbx_description
1 polymer ?
#
loop_
_entity_poly.entity_id
_entity_poly.type
_entity_poly.pdbx_seq_one_letter_code
_entity_poly.pdbx_strand_id
1 'polypeptide(L)' 'MELECAKYGEKMHAEQATCRHPGDYCQHRTSCMIQFIERENRGKKTKAETENEKKD' A
#
# COMPACT_ATOMS: atom_id res chain seq x y z
N MET A 1 -12.13 -3.69 -1.72
CA MET A 1 -11.80 -4.42 -0.46
C MET A 1 -11.45 -3.39 0.60
N GLU A 2 -11.97 -3.53 1.82
CA GLU A 2 -11.58 -2.70 2.97
C GLU A 2 -10.41 -3.37 3.71
N LEU A 3 -9.44 -2.56 4.14
CA LEU A 3 -8.30 -2.98 4.95
C LEU A 3 -8.33 -2.25 6.29
N GLU A 4 -7.90 -2.94 7.35
CA GLU A 4 -7.86 -2.39 8.70
C GLU A 4 -6.45 -2.49 9.30
N CYS A 5 -6.03 -1.43 9.97
CA CYS A 5 -4.85 -1.41 10.81
C CYS A 5 -5.23 -1.78 12.25
N ALA A 6 -4.99 -3.02 12.66
CA ALA A 6 -5.40 -3.52 13.98
C ALA A 6 -4.82 -2.74 15.19
N LYS A 7 -3.69 -2.03 15.03
CA LYS A 7 -3.09 -1.23 16.11
C LYS A 7 -3.84 0.07 16.38
N TYR A 8 -4.32 0.74 15.32
CA TYR A 8 -4.94 2.08 15.41
C TYR A 8 -6.44 2.06 15.07
N GLY A 9 -6.99 0.92 14.64
CA GLY A 9 -8.38 0.80 14.19
C GLY A 9 -8.69 1.57 12.90
N GLU A 10 -7.67 2.01 12.18
CA GLU A 10 -7.83 2.77 10.93
C GLU A 10 -8.28 1.86 9.79
N LYS A 11 -9.27 2.31 9.04
CA LYS A 11 -9.81 1.60 7.88
C LYS A 11 -9.59 2.40 6.60
N MET A 12 -9.29 1.70 5.52
CA MET A 12 -9.09 2.31 4.21
C MET A 12 -9.42 1.37 3.07
N HIS A 13 -9.72 1.93 1.89
CA HIS A 13 -9.92 1.14 0.69
C HIS A 13 -8.58 0.61 0.16
N ALA A 14 -8.55 -0.62 -0.33
CA ALA A 14 -7.35 -1.28 -0.84
C ALA A 14 -6.65 -0.50 -1.96
N GLU A 15 -7.41 0.18 -2.83
CA GLU A 15 -6.84 0.99 -3.93
C GLU A 15 -6.07 2.22 -3.42
N GLN A 16 -6.40 2.70 -2.23
CA GLN A 16 -5.76 3.84 -1.57
C GLN A 16 -4.92 3.40 -0.37
N ALA A 17 -4.60 2.10 -0.28
CA ALA A 17 -3.87 1.55 0.85
C ALA A 17 -2.53 2.25 1.02
N THR A 18 -2.32 2.87 2.18
CA THR A 18 -1.06 3.52 2.56
C THR A 18 -0.93 3.48 4.08
N CYS A 19 0.16 2.90 4.57
CA CYS A 19 0.47 2.89 5.99
C CYS A 19 0.89 4.30 6.44
N ARG A 20 0.08 4.93 7.29
CA ARG A 20 0.36 6.27 7.85
C ARG A 20 1.38 6.28 8.98
N HIS A 21 1.70 5.10 9.53
CA HIS A 21 2.57 4.93 10.69
C HIS A 21 3.78 4.03 10.38
N PRO A 22 4.63 4.36 9.38
CA PRO A 22 5.74 3.49 8.97
C PRO A 22 6.88 3.42 9.99
N GLY A 23 7.01 4.41 10.88
CA GLY A 23 8.04 4.48 11.92
C GLY A 23 7.61 3.86 13.26
N ASP A 24 6.32 3.60 13.43
CA ASP A 24 5.81 2.92 14.61
C ASP A 24 6.09 1.42 14.53
N TYR A 25 6.51 0.81 15.65
CA TYR A 25 6.56 -0.64 15.74
C TYR A 25 5.13 -1.19 15.62
N CYS A 26 4.88 -1.86 14.51
CA CYS A 26 3.73 -2.71 14.30
C CYS A 26 4.24 -4.14 14.28
N GLN A 27 3.87 -4.94 15.30
CA GLN A 27 4.25 -6.35 15.41
C GLN A 27 3.83 -7.19 14.19
N HIS A 28 2.87 -6.67 13.40
CA HIS A 28 2.38 -7.28 12.18
C HIS A 28 2.99 -6.66 10.92
N ARG A 29 3.96 -5.75 10.96
CA ARG A 29 4.40 -4.98 9.77
C ARG A 29 4.90 -5.85 8.61
N THR A 30 5.47 -7.01 8.92
CA THR A 30 5.87 -8.03 7.94
C THR A 30 4.69 -8.80 7.34
N SER A 31 3.56 -8.86 8.05
CA SER A 31 2.31 -9.53 7.63
C SER A 31 1.14 -8.56 7.45
N CYS A 32 1.39 -7.25 7.42
CA CYS A 32 0.36 -6.22 7.46
C CYS A 32 -0.24 -6.08 6.06
N MET A 33 -1.54 -6.34 5.94
CA MET A 33 -2.23 -6.30 4.66
C MET A 33 -2.16 -4.91 4.00
N ILE A 34 -2.27 -3.83 4.79
CA ILE A 34 -2.14 -2.46 4.27
C ILE A 34 -0.75 -2.25 3.67
N GLN A 35 0.31 -2.71 4.34
CA GLN A 35 1.68 -2.56 3.82
C GLN A 35 1.91 -3.41 2.58
N PHE A 36 1.38 -4.63 2.57
CA PHE A 36 1.46 -5.53 1.41
C PHE A 36 0.76 -4.90 0.20
N ILE A 37 -0.48 -4.46 0.34
CA ILE A 37 -1.26 -3.85 -0.74
C ILE A 37 -0.65 -2.51 -1.18
N GLU A 38 -0.12 -1.70 -0.26
CA GLU A 38 0.62 -0.47 -0.61
C GLU A 38 1.79 -0.78 -1.56
N ARG A 39 2.57 -1.83 -1.28
CA ARG A 39 3.69 -2.26 -2.14
C ARG A 39 3.20 -2.73 -3.51
N GLU A 40 2.14 -3.53 -3.55
CA GLU A 40 1.51 -3.97 -4.80
C GLU A 40 1.02 -2.78 -5.63
N ASN A 41 0.38 -1.79 -4.99
CA ASN A 41 -0.11 -0.58 -5.66
C ASN A 41 1.05 0.27 -6.21
N ARG A 42 2.17 0.40 -5.47
CA ARG A 42 3.37 1.10 -5.97
C ARG A 42 3.98 0.40 -7.19
N GLY A 43 4.08 -0.93 -7.18
CA GLY A 43 4.61 -1.72 -8.30
C GLY A 43 3.74 -1.64 -9.56
N LYS A 44 2.43 -1.47 -9.42
CA LYS A 44 1.51 -1.24 -10.56
C LYS A 44 1.68 0.14 -11.17
N LYS A 45 1.89 1.18 -10.35
CA LYS A 45 2.13 2.55 -10.84
C LYS A 45 3.41 2.63 -11.69
N THR A 46 4.49 2.00 -11.24
CA THR A 46 5.78 2.03 -11.97
C THR A 46 5.71 1.35 -13.34
N LYS A 47 4.92 0.28 -13.47
CA LYS A 47 4.69 -0.37 -14.77
C LYS A 47 3.89 0.50 -15.73
N ALA A 48 2.84 1.16 -15.24
CA ALA A 48 2.02 2.06 -16.05
C ALA A 48 2.78 3.32 -16.53
N GLU A 49 3.74 3.80 -15.73
CA GLU A 49 4.59 4.94 -16.11
C GLU A 49 5.65 4.55 -17.16
N THR A 50 6.20 3.33 -17.08
CA THR A 50 7.20 2.85 -18.05
C THR A 50 6.59 2.53 -19.43
N GLU A 51 5.30 2.17 -19.51
CA GLU A 51 4.61 1.91 -20.78
C GLU A 51 4.16 3.19 -21.51
N ASN A 52 4.12 4.36 -20.84
CA ASN A 52 3.78 5.64 -21.47
C ASN A 52 5.00 6.41 -22.02
N GLU A 53 6.22 6.13 -21.59
CA GLU A 53 7.43 6.85 -22.04
C GLU A 53 8.00 6.34 -23.38
N LYS A 54 7.36 5.35 -24.01
CA LYS A 54 7.79 4.76 -25.31
C LYS A 54 6.92 5.14 -26.50
N LYS A 55 6.11 6.18 -26.37
CA LYS A 55 5.27 6.72 -27.44
C LYS A 55 5.41 8.24 -27.54
N ASP A 56 6.62 8.71 -27.83
CA ASP A 56 6.88 10.00 -28.47
C ASP A 56 7.99 9.81 -29.52
#